data_AF-A0A512E1Q4-F1
#
_entry.id   AF-A0A512E1Q4-F1
#
_cell.length_a   1.000
_cell.length_b   1.000
_cell.length_c   1.000
_cell.angle_alpha   90.00
_cell.angle_beta   90.00
_cell.angle_gamma   90.00
#
_symmetry.space_group_name_H-M   'P 1'
#
loop_
_entity.id
_entity.type
_entity.pdbx_description
1 polymer ?
#
loop_
_entity_poly.entity_id
_entity_poly.type
_entity_poly.pdbx_seq_one_letter_code
_entity_poly.pdbx_strand_id
1 'polypeptide(L)'
;MLLDAVGDLTPELQVLLLRALEYRQTVFRKSGHRITIDVQVIAMTDRTLSDAVCEGSFRRDLYDWLNGAQISLPPLRERPDRRALIRHLLHVEQEALSVKSAKYLSKEVWEIFMTHPWPGNIRELRSLLRSMIAVAPAQIVEVSDLPPAFLAEQNQRASFVDPAYCKQGRATGSIDA
;
A
#
# COMPACT_ATOMS: atom_id res chain seq x y z
N MET A 1 -11.15 14.53 9.41
CA MET A 1 -11.61 13.12 9.48
C MET A 1 -10.94 12.33 8.38
N LEU A 2 -10.57 11.07 8.63
CA LEU A 2 -9.97 10.16 7.65
C LEU A 2 -10.95 9.03 7.35
N LEU A 3 -11.19 8.75 6.06
CA LEU A 3 -11.98 7.63 5.58
C LEU A 3 -11.05 6.66 4.86
N ASP A 4 -10.99 5.42 5.31
CA ASP A 4 -10.18 4.38 4.68
C ASP A 4 -11.07 3.42 3.88
N ALA A 5 -10.51 2.84 2.81
CA ALA A 5 -11.21 1.93 1.90
C ALA A 5 -12.56 2.45 1.39
N VAL A 6 -12.64 3.73 1.00
CA VAL A 6 -13.91 4.35 0.58
C VAL A 6 -14.54 3.66 -0.65
N GLY A 7 -13.72 3.02 -1.50
CA GLY A 7 -14.18 2.23 -2.64
C GLY A 7 -14.92 0.94 -2.29
N ASP A 8 -14.82 0.46 -1.04
CA ASP A 8 -15.51 -0.74 -0.55
C ASP A 8 -16.82 -0.43 0.18
N LEU A 9 -17.25 0.84 0.19
CA LEU A 9 -18.50 1.23 0.85
C LEU A 9 -19.71 0.57 0.16
N THR A 10 -20.60 -0.01 0.96
CA THR A 10 -21.89 -0.49 0.45
C THR A 10 -22.74 0.69 -0.07
N PRO A 11 -23.67 0.45 -1.01
CA PRO A 11 -24.51 1.52 -1.57
C PRO A 11 -25.25 2.35 -0.51
N GLU A 12 -25.69 1.73 0.58
CA GLU A 12 -26.38 2.41 1.69
C GLU A 12 -25.43 3.37 2.43
N LEU A 13 -24.19 2.94 2.66
CA LEU A 13 -23.16 3.77 3.30
C LEU A 13 -22.73 4.92 2.39
N GLN A 14 -22.70 4.71 1.06
CA GLN A 14 -22.42 5.78 0.11
C GLN A 14 -23.48 6.89 0.19
N VAL A 15 -24.77 6.54 0.34
CA VAL A 15 -25.85 7.53 0.53
C VAL A 15 -25.71 8.27 1.85
N LEU A 16 -25.43 7.56 2.95
CA LEU A 16 -25.25 8.18 4.26
C LEU A 16 -24.05 9.13 4.27
N LEU A 17 -22.94 8.73 3.65
CA LEU A 17 -21.75 9.55 3.52
C LEU A 17 -22.05 10.79 2.67
N LEU A 18 -22.62 10.64 1.47
CA LEU A 18 -22.98 11.77 0.61
C LEU A 18 -23.86 12.77 1.36
N ARG A 19 -24.89 12.30 2.06
CA ARG A 19 -25.73 13.15 2.91
C ARG A 19 -24.90 13.87 3.97
N ALA A 20 -24.03 13.18 4.69
CA ALA A 20 -23.18 13.82 5.71
C ALA A 20 -22.24 14.90 5.11
N LEU A 21 -21.76 14.68 3.88
CA LEU A 21 -20.87 15.59 3.16
C LEU A 21 -21.60 16.80 2.55
N GLU A 22 -22.83 16.61 2.07
CA GLU A 22 -23.71 17.69 1.57
C GLU A 22 -24.30 18.50 2.72
N TYR A 23 -24.78 17.83 3.78
CA TYR A 23 -25.36 18.44 4.97
C TYR A 23 -24.29 18.93 5.97
N ARG A 24 -23.16 19.51 5.52
CA ARG A 24 -22.17 20.24 6.35
C ARG A 24 -22.77 21.31 7.30
N GLN A 25 -24.09 21.43 7.37
CA GLN A 25 -24.84 22.47 8.03
C GLN A 25 -25.64 21.99 9.25
N THR A 26 -26.06 20.72 9.38
CA THR A 26 -26.92 20.33 10.52
C THR A 26 -26.86 18.83 10.85
N VAL A 27 -26.23 18.48 11.97
CA VAL A 27 -26.45 17.16 12.60
C VAL A 27 -27.36 17.37 13.82
N PHE A 28 -28.36 16.51 13.99
CA PHE A 28 -29.24 16.58 15.16
C PHE A 28 -28.53 15.99 16.38
N ARG A 29 -28.31 16.81 17.41
CA ARG A 29 -27.99 16.27 18.74
C ARG A 29 -29.23 15.54 19.28
N LYS A 30 -29.04 14.57 20.18
CA LYS A 30 -30.14 13.93 20.95
C LYS A 30 -31.11 14.92 21.63
N SER A 31 -30.71 16.19 21.78
CA SER A 31 -31.51 17.27 22.36
C SER A 31 -32.30 18.11 21.33
N GLY A 32 -32.31 17.76 20.04
CA GLY A 32 -33.05 18.48 19.00
C GLY A 32 -32.35 19.75 18.45
N HIS A 33 -31.20 20.13 18.99
CA HIS A 33 -30.41 21.26 18.48
C HIS A 33 -29.57 20.85 17.28
N ARG A 34 -29.58 21.69 16.23
CA ARG A 34 -28.75 21.55 15.04
C ARG A 34 -27.37 22.13 15.34
N ILE A 35 -26.33 21.32 15.10
CA ILE A 35 -24.94 21.77 15.20
C ILE A 35 -24.37 21.79 13.79
N THR A 36 -23.79 22.92 13.41
CA THR A 36 -22.97 23.08 12.21
C THR A 36 -21.60 22.48 12.50
N ILE A 37 -21.14 21.55 11.66
CA ILE A 37 -19.83 20.93 11.81
C ILE A 37 -19.01 21.24 10.57
N ASP A 38 -17.90 21.94 10.76
CA ASP A 38 -16.91 22.17 9.71
C ASP A 38 -15.84 21.07 9.79
N VAL A 39 -15.78 20.21 8.78
CA VAL A 39 -14.87 19.05 8.75
C VAL A 39 -14.16 18.98 7.42
N GLN A 40 -12.84 18.89 7.48
CA GLN A 40 -12.02 18.45 6.35
C GLN A 40 -12.00 16.92 6.29
N VAL A 41 -12.33 16.38 5.11
CA VAL A 41 -12.37 14.94 4.85
C VAL A 41 -11.19 14.56 3.97
N ILE A 42 -10.45 13.55 4.41
CA ILE A 42 -9.41 12.88 3.61
C ILE A 42 -9.91 11.46 3.41
N ALA A 43 -9.94 10.99 2.16
CA ALA A 43 -10.37 9.64 1.83
C ALA A 43 -9.24 8.86 1.16
N MET A 44 -9.17 7.56 1.43
CA MET A 44 -8.19 6.64 0.88
C MET A 44 -8.92 5.45 0.27
N THR A 45 -8.36 4.92 -0.81
CA THR A 45 -8.86 3.73 -1.50
C THR A 45 -7.70 3.07 -2.24
N ASP A 46 -7.77 1.75 -2.32
CA ASP A 46 -6.90 0.89 -3.11
C ASP A 46 -7.50 0.54 -4.49
N ARG A 47 -8.72 1.03 -4.77
CA ARG A 47 -9.43 0.82 -6.04
C ARG A 47 -9.47 2.09 -6.87
N THR A 48 -9.52 1.92 -8.18
CA THR A 48 -9.79 3.02 -9.11
C THR A 48 -11.28 3.38 -9.07
N LEU A 49 -11.64 4.45 -8.36
CA LEU A 49 -13.05 4.85 -8.21
C LEU A 49 -13.72 5.21 -9.54
N SER A 50 -12.99 5.70 -10.54
CA SER A 50 -13.57 5.96 -11.86
C SER A 50 -14.11 4.69 -12.51
N ASP A 51 -13.40 3.57 -12.36
CA ASP A 51 -13.81 2.28 -12.91
C ASP A 51 -15.02 1.75 -12.14
N ALA A 52 -15.00 1.86 -10.80
CA ALA A 52 -16.13 1.49 -9.95
C ALA A 52 -17.40 2.29 -10.26
N VAL A 53 -17.26 3.57 -10.65
CA VAL A 53 -18.38 4.38 -11.14
C VAL A 53 -18.90 3.87 -12.47
N CYS A 54 -18.02 3.52 -13.41
CA CYS A 54 -18.41 2.94 -14.70
C CYS A 54 -19.12 1.59 -14.55
N GLU A 55 -18.72 0.79 -13.56
CA GLU A 55 -19.34 -0.50 -13.22
C GLU A 55 -20.65 -0.35 -12.43
N GLY A 56 -20.99 0.86 -11.98
CA GLY A 56 -22.19 1.14 -11.19
C GLY A 56 -22.11 0.70 -9.73
N SER A 57 -20.95 0.24 -9.26
CA SER A 57 -20.71 -0.16 -7.87
C SER A 57 -20.42 1.05 -6.96
N PHE A 58 -20.06 2.19 -7.54
CA PHE A 58 -19.83 3.45 -6.82
C PHE A 58 -20.64 4.60 -7.41
N ARG A 59 -21.23 5.43 -6.55
CA ARG A 59 -22.05 6.55 -7.02
C ARG A 59 -21.19 7.70 -7.58
N ARG A 60 -21.60 8.18 -8.75
CA ARG A 60 -21.01 9.32 -9.45
C ARG A 60 -20.96 10.60 -8.59
N ASP A 61 -22.06 10.91 -7.91
CA ASP A 61 -22.19 12.12 -7.09
C ASP A 61 -21.20 12.14 -5.90
N LEU A 62 -21.04 11.01 -5.22
CA LEU A 62 -20.05 10.84 -4.17
C LEU A 62 -18.61 10.90 -4.72
N TYR A 63 -18.37 10.30 -5.89
CA TYR A 63 -17.06 10.39 -6.54
C TYR A 63 -16.69 11.84 -6.85
N ASP A 64 -17.59 12.62 -7.43
CA ASP A 64 -17.35 14.02 -7.76
C ASP A 64 -17.03 14.87 -6.54
N TRP A 65 -17.68 14.58 -5.41
CA TRP A 65 -17.39 15.27 -4.15
C TRP A 65 -16.01 14.94 -3.60
N LEU A 66 -15.60 13.66 -3.67
CA LEU A 66 -14.31 13.20 -3.16
C LEU A 66 -13.15 13.55 -4.10
N ASN A 67 -13.39 13.68 -5.40
CA ASN A 67 -12.37 13.89 -6.43
C ASN A 67 -11.87 15.34 -6.54
N GLY A 68 -11.95 16.13 -5.47
CA GLY A 68 -11.49 17.52 -5.46
C GLY A 68 -9.96 17.65 -5.56
N ALA A 69 -9.21 16.80 -4.85
CA ALA A 69 -7.76 16.73 -4.94
C ALA A 69 -7.31 15.27 -4.75
N GLN A 70 -6.63 14.73 -5.76
CA GLN A 70 -6.16 13.34 -5.76
C GLN A 70 -4.65 13.28 -5.59
N ILE A 71 -4.20 12.43 -4.65
CA ILE A 71 -2.79 12.09 -4.47
C ILE A 71 -2.65 10.60 -4.72
N SER A 72 -1.89 10.23 -5.75
CA SER A 72 -1.54 8.84 -6.00
C SER A 72 -0.27 8.48 -5.25
N LEU A 73 -0.32 7.42 -4.46
CA LEU A 73 0.84 6.89 -3.75
C LEU A 73 1.42 5.71 -4.54
N PRO A 74 2.61 5.87 -5.16
CA PRO A 74 3.21 4.77 -5.89
C PRO A 74 3.62 3.65 -4.92
N PRO A 75 3.56 2.37 -5.37
CA PRO A 75 4.06 1.26 -4.59
C PRO A 75 5.57 1.42 -4.33
N LEU A 76 6.07 0.74 -3.29
CA LEU A 76 7.44 0.88 -2.83
C LEU A 76 8.50 0.60 -3.91
N ARG A 77 8.20 -0.32 -4.85
CA ARG A 77 9.08 -0.68 -5.96
C ARG A 77 9.27 0.44 -6.99
N GLU A 78 8.28 1.31 -7.17
CA GLU A 78 8.26 2.39 -8.17
C GLU A 78 8.75 3.72 -7.57
N ARG A 79 8.93 3.77 -6.26
CA ARG A 79 9.39 4.95 -5.53
C ARG A 79 10.88 5.26 -5.79
N PRO A 80 11.23 6.47 -6.26
CA PRO A 80 12.63 6.86 -6.46
C PRO A 80 13.37 7.05 -5.13
N ASP A 81 12.65 7.42 -4.07
CA ASP A 81 13.16 7.66 -2.71
C ASP A 81 13.27 6.38 -1.86
N ARG A 82 12.96 5.20 -2.41
CA ARG A 82 12.84 3.94 -1.65
C ARG A 82 14.06 3.61 -0.78
N ARG A 83 15.28 3.92 -1.24
CA ARG A 83 16.51 3.70 -0.44
C ARG A 83 16.53 4.57 0.81
N ALA A 84 16.18 5.85 0.67
CA ALA A 84 16.09 6.78 1.80
C ALA A 84 14.96 6.38 2.75
N LEU A 85 13.82 5.96 2.19
CA LEU A 85 12.68 5.47 2.97
C LEU A 85 13.05 4.22 3.80
N ILE A 86 13.72 3.23 3.21
CA ILE A 86 14.15 2.02 3.94
C ILE A 86 15.11 2.38 5.07
N ARG A 87 16.07 3.29 4.85
CA ARG A 87 16.98 3.76 5.91
C ARG A 87 16.22 4.45 7.03
N HIS A 88 15.28 5.32 6.68
CA HIS A 88 14.44 6.01 7.64
C HIS A 88 13.59 5.03 8.46
N LEU A 89 12.92 4.07 7.80
CA LEU A 89 12.14 3.04 8.48
C LEU A 89 13.01 2.16 9.38
N LEU A 90 14.20 1.77 8.93
CA LEU A 90 15.16 1.05 9.76
C LEU A 90 15.51 1.85 11.02
N HIS A 91 15.78 3.14 10.89
CA HIS A 91 16.05 4.02 12.04
C HIS A 91 14.84 4.08 13.00
N VAL A 92 13.64 4.35 12.48
CA VAL A 92 12.40 4.43 13.28
C VAL A 92 12.11 3.13 14.03
N GLU A 93 12.26 1.96 13.39
CA GLU A 93 12.00 0.68 14.05
C GLU A 93 13.04 0.36 15.13
N GLN A 94 14.30 0.78 14.95
CA GLN A 94 15.34 0.59 15.98
C GLN A 94 15.10 1.47 17.20
N GLU A 95 14.67 2.71 17.00
CA GLU A 95 14.27 3.60 18.11
C GLU A 95 13.07 3.02 18.86
N ALA A 96 12.05 2.57 18.12
CA ALA A 96 10.85 1.96 18.70
C ALA A 96 11.17 0.70 19.54
N LEU A 97 12.17 -0.09 19.13
CA LEU A 97 12.63 -1.29 19.85
C LEU A 97 13.71 -1.01 20.91
N SER A 98 14.10 0.25 21.12
CA SER A 98 15.13 0.66 22.09
C SER A 98 16.45 -0.11 21.94
N VAL A 99 16.86 -0.35 20.70
CA VAL A 99 18.07 -1.13 20.41
C VAL A 99 19.31 -0.35 20.87
N LYS A 100 20.17 -0.99 21.67
CA LYS A 100 21.38 -0.36 22.22
C LYS A 100 22.45 -0.03 21.17
N SER A 101 22.38 -0.65 20.00
CA SER A 101 23.37 -0.47 18.93
C SER A 101 22.67 -0.43 17.58
N ALA A 102 23.01 0.58 16.78
CA ALA A 102 22.48 0.72 15.44
C ALA A 102 22.90 -0.49 14.57
N LYS A 103 21.90 -1.09 13.95
CA LYS A 103 21.96 -2.08 12.89
C LYS A 103 22.05 -1.40 11.53
N TYR A 104 22.82 -2.00 10.64
CA TYR A 104 23.03 -1.60 9.26
C TYR A 104 22.74 -2.79 8.34
N LEU A 105 22.28 -2.54 7.12
CA LEU A 105 22.08 -3.60 6.14
C LEU A 105 23.37 -3.81 5.35
N SER A 106 23.78 -5.07 5.18
CA SER A 106 24.85 -5.46 4.26
C SER A 106 24.52 -5.10 2.81
N LYS A 107 25.53 -5.11 1.94
CA LYS A 107 25.35 -4.75 0.52
C LYS A 107 24.41 -5.74 -0.18
N GLU A 108 24.55 -7.02 0.14
CA GLU A 108 23.75 -8.12 -0.40
C GLU A 108 22.28 -7.98 0.01
N VAL A 109 22.01 -7.62 1.27
CA VAL A 109 20.64 -7.33 1.73
C VAL A 109 20.06 -6.10 1.02
N TRP A 110 20.86 -5.06 0.80
CA TRP A 110 20.43 -3.91 0.00
C TRP A 110 20.07 -4.28 -1.43
N GLU A 111 20.84 -5.15 -2.08
CA GLU A 111 20.55 -5.63 -3.43
C GLU A 111 19.21 -6.37 -3.46
N ILE A 112 18.99 -7.31 -2.53
CA ILE A 112 17.70 -8.02 -2.40
C ILE A 112 16.55 -7.04 -2.20
N PHE A 113 16.71 -6.05 -1.31
CA PHE A 113 15.64 -5.08 -1.01
C PHE A 113 15.31 -4.18 -2.21
N MET A 114 16.27 -3.93 -3.09
CA MET A 114 16.09 -3.12 -4.30
C MET A 114 15.49 -3.89 -5.47
N THR A 115 15.66 -5.21 -5.51
CA THR A 115 15.07 -6.07 -6.54
C THR A 115 13.73 -6.65 -6.12
N HIS A 116 13.43 -6.66 -4.82
CA HIS A 116 12.17 -7.16 -4.27
C HIS A 116 10.94 -6.42 -4.83
N PRO A 117 9.86 -7.11 -5.22
CA PRO A 117 8.64 -6.48 -5.75
C PRO A 117 7.75 -5.82 -4.69
N TRP A 118 7.93 -6.19 -3.42
CA TRP A 118 7.22 -5.66 -2.24
C TRP A 118 5.68 -5.70 -2.38
N PRO A 119 5.06 -6.89 -2.53
CA PRO A 119 3.61 -7.03 -2.63
C PRO A 119 2.86 -6.43 -1.43
N GLY A 120 3.42 -6.47 -0.23
CA GLY A 120 2.84 -5.86 0.97
C GLY A 120 3.36 -4.43 1.24
N ASN A 121 4.07 -3.82 0.28
CA ASN A 121 4.62 -2.47 0.34
C ASN A 121 5.34 -2.20 1.69
N ILE A 122 5.04 -1.04 2.31
CA ILE A 122 5.65 -0.60 3.55
C ILE A 122 5.32 -1.54 4.72
N ARG A 123 4.13 -2.17 4.72
CA ARG A 123 3.71 -3.06 5.82
C ARG A 123 4.60 -4.29 5.91
N GLU A 124 4.88 -4.91 4.76
CA GLU A 124 5.79 -6.05 4.64
C GLU A 124 7.22 -5.64 5.02
N LEU A 125 7.73 -4.54 4.46
CA LEU A 125 9.05 -4.01 4.77
C LEU A 125 9.24 -3.78 6.28
N ARG A 126 8.28 -3.12 6.95
CA ARG A 126 8.34 -2.87 8.40
C ARG A 126 8.34 -4.17 9.20
N SER A 127 7.54 -5.15 8.79
CA SER A 127 7.51 -6.47 9.44
C SER A 127 8.88 -7.15 9.34
N LEU A 128 9.48 -7.14 8.15
CA LEU A 128 10.80 -7.71 7.90
C LEU A 128 11.89 -6.99 8.71
N LEU A 129 11.89 -5.65 8.69
CA LEU A 129 12.83 -4.82 9.45
C LEU A 129 12.78 -5.14 10.95
N ARG A 130 11.58 -5.20 11.55
CA ARG A 130 11.43 -5.57 12.96
C ARG A 130 11.97 -6.96 13.26
N SER A 131 11.68 -7.94 12.40
CA SER A 131 12.18 -9.30 12.57
C SER A 131 13.70 -9.36 12.53
N MET A 132 14.33 -8.67 11.57
CA MET A 132 15.79 -8.65 11.46
C MET A 132 16.44 -7.94 12.65
N ILE A 133 15.88 -6.83 13.11
CA ILE A 133 16.40 -6.10 14.29
C ILE A 133 16.38 -6.99 15.54
N ALA A 134 15.34 -7.81 15.70
CA ALA A 134 15.17 -8.69 16.85
C ALA A 134 16.08 -9.94 16.81
N VAL A 135 16.38 -10.46 15.61
CA VAL A 135 17.11 -11.73 15.43
C VAL A 135 18.60 -11.51 15.21
N ALA A 136 19.00 -10.44 14.50
CA ALA A 136 20.39 -10.25 14.10
C ALA A 136 21.29 -10.01 15.34
N PRO A 137 22.29 -10.86 15.60
CA PRO A 137 23.20 -10.67 16.72
C PRO A 137 24.20 -9.53 16.45
N ALA A 138 24.67 -9.41 15.20
CA ALA A 138 25.67 -8.44 14.77
C ALA A 138 25.07 -7.07 14.43
N GLN A 139 25.91 -6.04 14.36
CA GLN A 139 25.49 -4.71 13.89
C GLN A 139 25.18 -4.69 12.39
N ILE A 140 25.81 -5.56 11.60
CA ILE A 140 25.51 -5.67 10.17
C ILE A 140 24.55 -6.85 10.01
N VAL A 141 23.39 -6.59 9.40
CA VAL A 141 22.39 -7.58 9.04
C VAL A 141 22.81 -8.24 7.74
N GLU A 142 23.05 -9.54 7.80
CA GLU A 142 23.44 -10.36 6.66
C GLU A 142 22.23 -11.11 6.08
N VAL A 143 22.41 -11.72 4.91
CA VAL A 143 21.34 -12.49 4.25
C VAL A 143 20.89 -13.68 5.11
N SER A 144 21.78 -14.24 5.93
CA SER A 144 21.47 -15.32 6.88
C SER A 144 20.52 -14.90 8.01
N ASP A 145 20.45 -13.60 8.32
CA ASP A 145 19.55 -13.06 9.34
C ASP A 145 18.14 -12.79 8.82
N LEU A 146 17.93 -12.92 7.50
CA LEU A 146 16.61 -12.78 6.89
C LEU A 146 15.73 -13.99 7.24
N PRO A 147 14.44 -13.78 7.58
CA PRO A 147 13.51 -14.88 7.80
C PRO A 147 13.49 -15.86 6.62
N PRO A 148 13.57 -17.18 6.87
CA PRO A 148 13.57 -18.19 5.81
C PRO A 148 12.36 -18.10 4.88
N ALA A 149 11.19 -17.69 5.41
CA ALA A 149 9.98 -17.48 4.62
C ALA A 149 10.15 -16.39 3.55
N PHE A 150 10.85 -15.29 3.88
CA PHE A 150 11.13 -14.20 2.95
C PHE A 150 12.09 -14.64 1.84
N LEU A 151 13.10 -15.44 2.19
CA LEU A 151 14.05 -16.01 1.23
C LEU A 151 13.39 -17.07 0.33
N ALA A 152 12.51 -17.90 0.87
CA ALA A 152 11.76 -18.89 0.11
C ALA A 152 10.83 -18.21 -0.92
N GLU A 153 10.12 -17.15 -0.51
CA GLU A 153 9.30 -16.33 -1.41
C GLU A 153 10.14 -15.67 -2.51
N GLN A 154 11.35 -15.20 -2.16
CA GLN A 154 12.34 -14.67 -3.10
C GLN A 154 12.75 -15.68 -4.16
N ASN A 155 13.11 -16.88 -3.72
CA ASN A 155 13.62 -17.92 -4.60
C ASN A 155 12.50 -18.49 -5.49
N GLN A 156 11.29 -18.65 -4.96
CA GLN A 156 10.14 -19.06 -5.76
C GLN A 156 9.87 -18.03 -6.85
N ARG A 157 9.83 -16.73 -6.51
CA ARG A 157 9.64 -15.67 -7.51
C ARG A 157 10.76 -15.59 -8.54
N ALA A 158 12.01 -15.77 -8.11
CA ALA A 158 13.15 -15.85 -9.02
C ALA A 158 13.04 -17.05 -9.98
N SER A 159 12.54 -18.20 -9.53
CA SER A 159 12.33 -19.38 -10.38
C SER A 159 11.17 -19.25 -11.38
N PHE A 160 10.20 -18.37 -11.14
CA PHE A 160 9.12 -18.08 -12.09
C PHE A 160 9.52 -17.08 -13.19
N VAL A 161 10.63 -16.35 -13.02
CA VAL A 161 11.18 -15.47 -14.05
C VAL A 161 12.21 -16.27 -14.87
N ASP A 162 11.74 -17.24 -15.65
CA ASP A 162 12.55 -17.85 -16.70
C ASP A 162 12.44 -16.99 -17.98
N PRO A 163 13.53 -16.32 -18.44
CA PRO A 163 13.50 -15.52 -19.67
C PRO A 163 13.19 -16.33 -20.93
N ALA A 164 13.25 -17.66 -20.87
CA ALA A 164 12.98 -18.55 -21.99
C ALA A 164 11.48 -18.66 -22.35
N TYR A 165 10.55 -18.33 -21.45
CA TYR A 165 9.11 -18.49 -21.72
C TYR A 165 8.54 -17.37 -22.63
N CYS A 166 9.23 -16.25 -22.78
CA CYS A 166 8.76 -15.10 -23.56
C CYS A 166 9.06 -15.20 -25.07
N LYS A 167 9.61 -16.33 -25.55
CA LYS A 167 10.02 -16.51 -26.97
C LYS A 167 9.35 -17.68 -27.71
N GLN A 168 8.26 -18.25 -27.22
CA GLN A 168 7.49 -19.24 -27.99
C GLN A 168 5.99 -18.96 -27.90
N GLY A 169 5.39 -18.54 -29.01
CA GLY A 169 3.93 -18.48 -29.13
C GLY A 169 3.29 -17.37 -29.99
N ARG A 170 3.94 -16.84 -31.04
CA ARG A 170 3.22 -16.21 -32.17
C ARG A 170 3.60 -16.90 -33.47
N ALA A 171 2.75 -17.86 -33.84
CA ALA A 171 2.61 -18.59 -35.11
C ALA A 171 1.85 -19.86 -34.69
N THR A 172 0.60 -20.13 -35.07
CA THR A 172 -0.04 -20.09 -36.39
C THR A 172 -1.51 -20.44 -36.16
N GLY A 173 -2.42 -19.90 -36.98
CA GLY A 173 -3.74 -20.51 -37.17
C GLY A 173 -4.90 -19.54 -37.31
N SER A 174 -5.06 -18.96 -38.50
CA SER A 174 -6.36 -18.78 -39.16
C SER A 174 -6.13 -18.05 -40.48
N ILE A 175 -6.48 -18.69 -41.59
CA ILE A 175 -7.34 -18.15 -42.66
C ILE A 175 -7.78 -19.37 -43.48
N ASP A 176 -9.06 -19.68 -43.32
CA ASP A 176 -9.87 -20.38 -44.31
C ASP A 176 -10.03 -19.49 -45.54
N ALA A 177 -9.84 -20.08 -46.74
CA ALA A 177 -10.38 -19.74 -48.07
C ALA A 177 -9.35 -19.98 -49.18
#